data_AF-A0A919TGB2-F1
#
_entry.id   AF-A0A919TGB2-F1
#
_cell.length_a   1.000
_cell.length_b   1.000
_cell.length_c   1.000
_cell.angle_alpha   90.00
_cell.angle_beta   90.00
_cell.angle_gamma   90.00
#
_symmetry.space_group_name_H-M   'P 1'
#
loop_
_entity.id
_entity.type
_entity.pdbx_description
1 polymer ?
#
loop_
_entity_poly.entity_id
_entity_poly.type
_entity_poly.pdbx_seq_one_letter_code
_entity_poly.pdbx_strand_id
1 'polypeptide(L)'
;MARRLAGDAEPDALLTALLAIAEKVRVDGRTVTADDVARAREAGADDQAIHDTVLIAAAFCMFNWYVDGLGTLIPEDPATCEQRVRHLAEHGYR
;
A
#
# COMPACT_ATOMS: atom_id res chain seq x y z
N MET A 1 -8.38 10.60 -1.51
CA MET A 1 -7.57 10.34 -2.72
C MET A 1 -7.49 8.86 -3.09
N ALA A 2 -7.40 7.91 -2.13
CA ALA A 2 -7.31 6.46 -2.42
C ALA A 2 -8.55 5.82 -3.11
N ARG A 3 -9.76 6.37 -2.91
CA ARG A 3 -11.02 5.78 -3.42
C ARG A 3 -11.18 5.84 -4.95
N ARG A 4 -10.36 6.62 -5.66
CA ARG A 4 -10.49 6.82 -7.12
C ARG A 4 -9.64 5.88 -7.98
N LEU A 5 -8.73 5.12 -7.38
CA LEU A 5 -7.83 4.20 -8.09
C LEU A 5 -8.30 2.74 -8.08
N ALA A 6 -9.15 2.36 -7.12
CA ALA A 6 -9.91 1.13 -7.21
C ALA A 6 -11.10 1.41 -8.13
N GLY A 7 -11.12 0.80 -9.32
CA GLY A 7 -12.38 0.66 -10.04
C GLY A 7 -13.41 -0.01 -9.14
N ASP A 8 -14.71 0.15 -9.42
CA ASP A 8 -15.83 -0.39 -8.62
C ASP A 8 -15.90 -1.94 -8.57
N ALA A 9 -14.79 -2.63 -8.81
CA ALA A 9 -14.65 -4.06 -8.64
C ALA A 9 -14.53 -4.38 -7.15
N GLU A 10 -15.53 -5.08 -6.62
CA GLU A 10 -15.44 -5.68 -5.30
C GLU A 10 -14.24 -6.64 -5.27
N PRO A 11 -13.31 -6.48 -4.30
CA PRO A 11 -12.16 -7.36 -4.19
C PRO A 11 -12.63 -8.80 -3.95
N ASP A 12 -11.97 -9.76 -4.58
CA ASP A 12 -12.21 -11.17 -4.28
C ASP A 12 -11.80 -11.50 -2.82
N ALA A 13 -12.12 -12.72 -2.39
CA ALA A 13 -11.88 -13.14 -1.01
C ALA A 13 -10.38 -13.09 -0.64
N LEU A 14 -9.49 -13.41 -1.59
CA LEU A 14 -8.05 -13.39 -1.39
C LEU A 14 -7.56 -11.96 -1.15
N LEU A 15 -7.90 -11.04 -2.06
CA LEU A 15 -7.51 -9.65 -1.96
C LEU A 15 -8.08 -9.00 -0.71
N THR A 16 -9.33 -9.31 -0.36
CA THR A 16 -9.96 -8.83 0.88
C THR A 16 -9.18 -9.29 2.13
N ALA A 17 -8.78 -10.56 2.19
CA ALA A 17 -8.02 -11.09 3.33
C ALA A 17 -6.62 -10.47 3.45
N LEU A 18 -5.90 -10.29 2.33
CA LEU A 18 -4.60 -9.63 2.33
C LEU A 18 -4.70 -8.14 2.70
N LEU A 19 -5.72 -7.43 2.21
CA LEU A 19 -5.96 -6.04 2.59
C LEU A 19 -6.26 -5.88 4.09
N ALA A 20 -6.94 -6.84 4.71
CA ALA A 20 -7.17 -6.84 6.16
C ALA A 20 -5.85 -6.97 6.95
N ILE A 21 -4.89 -7.78 6.47
CA ILE A 21 -3.55 -7.86 7.07
C ILE A 21 -2.81 -6.53 6.88
N ALA A 22 -2.80 -5.98 5.65
CA ALA A 22 -2.14 -4.70 5.36
C ALA A 22 -2.71 -3.54 6.20
N GLU A 23 -4.03 -3.53 6.45
CA GLU A 23 -4.68 -2.55 7.32
C GLU A 23 -4.21 -2.64 8.77
N LYS A 24 -3.95 -3.85 9.28
CA LYS A 24 -3.37 -4.01 10.62
C LYS A 24 -1.92 -3.54 10.65
N VAL A 25 -1.12 -3.94 9.66
CA VAL A 25 0.29 -3.54 9.55
C VAL A 25 0.44 -2.02 9.49
N ARG A 26 -0.45 -1.31 8.78
CA ARG A 26 -0.35 0.16 8.68
C ARG A 26 -0.58 0.91 9.99
N VAL A 27 -1.28 0.28 10.94
CA VAL A 27 -1.56 0.86 12.26
C VAL A 27 -0.51 0.38 13.27
N ASP A 28 -0.36 -0.93 13.38
CA ASP A 28 0.62 -1.61 14.24
C ASP A 28 0.77 -3.07 13.84
N GLY A 29 1.92 -3.43 13.27
CA GLY A 29 2.22 -4.79 12.82
C GLY A 29 2.11 -5.87 13.91
N ARG A 30 2.19 -5.50 15.21
CA ARG A 30 2.02 -6.45 16.32
C ARG A 30 0.57 -6.91 16.51
N THR A 31 -0.39 -6.24 15.87
CA THR A 31 -1.81 -6.58 15.93
C THR A 31 -2.22 -7.63 14.89
N VAL A 32 -1.29 -8.02 14.01
CA VAL A 32 -1.47 -9.17 13.12
C VAL A 32 -1.42 -10.45 13.95
N THR A 33 -2.48 -11.23 13.86
CA THR A 33 -2.72 -12.45 14.64
C THR A 33 -2.62 -13.71 13.78
N ALA A 34 -2.49 -14.86 14.42
CA ALA A 34 -2.55 -16.15 13.73
C ALA A 34 -3.86 -16.35 12.96
N ASP A 35 -4.98 -15.82 13.47
CA ASP A 35 -6.28 -15.90 12.81
C ASP A 35 -6.33 -15.08 11.51
N ASP A 36 -5.61 -13.96 11.44
CA ASP A 36 -5.51 -13.17 10.20
C ASP A 36 -4.77 -13.97 9.11
N VAL A 37 -3.69 -14.64 9.50
CA VAL A 37 -2.91 -15.52 8.62
C VAL A 37 -3.74 -16.73 8.19
N ALA A 38 -4.49 -17.34 9.11
CA ALA A 38 -5.37 -18.47 8.81
C ALA A 38 -6.44 -18.10 7.78
N ARG A 39 -7.14 -16.97 7.98
CA ARG A 39 -8.15 -16.49 7.02
C ARG A 39 -7.56 -16.19 5.64
N ALA A 40 -6.35 -15.63 5.57
CA ALA A 40 -5.67 -15.41 4.29
C ALA A 40 -5.35 -16.74 3.59
N ARG A 41 -4.90 -17.76 4.32
CA ARG A 41 -4.65 -19.10 3.77
C ARG A 41 -5.92 -19.80 3.31
N GLU A 42 -7.01 -19.69 4.06
CA GLU A 42 -8.34 -20.19 3.67
C GLU A 42 -8.82 -19.55 2.36
N ALA A 43 -8.49 -18.27 2.15
CA ALA A 43 -8.76 -17.55 0.91
C ALA A 43 -7.76 -17.87 -0.23
N GLY A 44 -6.79 -18.75 -0.01
CA GLY A 44 -5.84 -19.22 -1.02
C GLY A 44 -4.46 -18.55 -1.00
N ALA A 45 -4.12 -17.75 0.01
CA ALA A 45 -2.80 -17.13 0.12
C ALA A 45 -1.73 -18.15 0.54
N ASP A 46 -0.59 -18.12 -0.15
CA ASP A 46 0.63 -18.79 0.29
C ASP A 46 1.48 -17.90 1.21
N ASP A 47 2.56 -18.45 1.75
CA ASP A 47 3.46 -17.73 2.65
C ASP A 47 4.08 -16.50 2.00
N GLN A 48 4.35 -16.59 0.69
CA GLN A 48 4.96 -15.51 -0.07
C GLN A 48 3.99 -14.34 -0.21
N ALA A 49 2.73 -14.59 -0.58
CA ALA A 49 1.71 -13.55 -0.69
C ALA A 49 1.48 -12.82 0.64
N ILE A 50 1.48 -13.55 1.75
CA ILE A 50 1.33 -12.96 3.10
C ILE A 50 2.58 -12.15 3.46
N HIS A 51 3.77 -12.71 3.25
CA HIS A 51 5.03 -12.02 3.47
C HIS A 51 5.12 -10.72 2.67
N ASP A 52 4.82 -10.77 1.37
CA ASP A 52 4.90 -9.62 0.47
C ASP A 52 3.88 -8.55 0.85
N THR A 53 2.67 -8.96 1.25
CA THR A 53 1.64 -8.05 1.77
C THR A 53 2.14 -7.27 2.98
N VAL A 54 2.76 -7.96 3.95
CA VAL A 54 3.33 -7.33 5.15
C VAL A 54 4.50 -6.41 4.78
N LEU A 55 5.41 -6.88 3.92
CA LEU A 55 6.58 -6.13 3.50
C LEU A 55 6.20 -4.84 2.76
N ILE A 56 5.25 -4.93 1.81
CA ILE A 56 4.72 -3.78 1.07
C ILE A 56 4.08 -2.79 2.04
N ALA A 57 3.17 -3.24 2.90
CA ALA A 57 2.50 -2.36 3.86
C ALA A 57 3.50 -1.65 4.78
N ALA A 58 4.48 -2.37 5.32
CA ALA A 58 5.52 -1.80 6.18
C ALA A 58 6.41 -0.77 5.44
N ALA A 59 6.78 -1.05 4.19
CA ALA A 59 7.58 -0.12 3.37
C ALA A 59 6.81 1.19 3.12
N PHE A 60 5.52 1.11 2.80
CA PHE A 60 4.68 2.30 2.64
C PHE A 60 4.53 3.09 3.94
N CYS A 61 4.42 2.43 5.09
CA CYS A 61 4.45 3.11 6.38
C CYS A 61 5.75 3.86 6.62
N MET A 62 6.89 3.22 6.32
CA MET A 62 8.19 3.86 6.43
C MET A 62 8.29 5.10 5.52
N PHE A 63 7.84 4.99 4.27
CA PHE A 63 7.82 6.14 3.35
C PHE A 63 6.90 7.25 3.82
N ASN A 64 5.69 6.92 4.29
CA ASN A 64 4.76 7.91 4.79
C ASN A 64 5.35 8.67 5.98
N TRP A 65 5.94 7.97 6.96
CA TRP A 65 6.62 8.61 8.08
C TRP A 65 7.83 9.45 7.67
N TYR A 66 8.56 9.02 6.65
CA TYR A 66 9.69 9.79 6.11
C TYR A 66 9.22 11.09 5.45
N VAL A 67 8.21 11.01 4.58
CA VAL A 67 7.60 12.17 3.88
C VAL A 67 6.97 13.13 4.88
N ASP A 68 6.21 12.61 5.84
CA ASP A 68 5.59 13.38 6.91
C ASP A 68 6.64 14.06 7.80
N GLY A 69 7.70 13.34 8.17
CA GLY A 69 8.80 13.86 8.98
C GLY A 69 9.61 14.98 8.31
N LEU A 70 9.66 14.99 6.97
CA LEU A 70 10.27 16.06 6.18
C LEU A 70 9.31 17.22 5.88
N GLY A 71 8.03 17.13 6.26
CA GLY A 71 7.02 18.14 5.95
C GLY A 71 6.79 18.32 4.45
N THR A 72 6.94 17.24 3.67
CA THR A 72 6.83 17.32 2.21
C THR A 72 5.36 17.45 1.80
N LEU A 73 4.99 18.61 1.24
CA LEU A 73 3.62 18.87 0.81
C LEU A 73 3.35 18.23 -0.56
N ILE A 74 2.20 17.56 -0.66
CA ILE A 74 1.65 17.10 -1.94
C ILE A 74 1.02 18.33 -2.62
N PRO A 75 1.45 18.72 -3.83
CA PRO A 75 0.81 19.79 -4.58
C PRO A 75 -0.68 19.52 -4.78
N GLU A 76 -1.53 20.52 -4.59
CA GLU A 76 -2.99 20.38 -4.72
C GLU A 76 -3.45 20.15 -6.17
N ASP A 77 -2.65 20.63 -7.14
CA ASP A 77 -2.93 20.48 -8.56
C ASP A 77 -2.39 19.14 -9.12
N PRO A 78 -3.25 18.23 -9.58
CA PRO A 78 -2.85 16.97 -10.19
C PRO A 78 -1.93 17.13 -11.40
N ALA A 79 -2.04 18.23 -12.16
CA ALA A 79 -1.21 18.48 -13.34
C ALA A 79 0.27 18.67 -12.97
N THR A 80 0.55 19.11 -11.74
CA THR A 80 1.93 19.20 -11.21
C THR A 80 2.55 17.82 -11.06
N CYS A 81 1.76 16.80 -10.68
CA CYS A 81 2.22 15.42 -10.61
C CYS A 81 2.51 14.88 -12.02
N GLU A 82 1.63 15.15 -13.00
CA GLU A 82 1.83 14.73 -14.39
C GLU A 82 3.09 15.34 -15.01
N GLN A 83 3.37 16.62 -14.78
CA GLN A 83 4.61 17.26 -15.23
C GLN A 83 5.85 16.62 -14.61
N ARG A 84 5.82 16.33 -13.31
CA ARG A 84 6.94 15.65 -12.61
C ARG A 84 7.17 14.25 -13.16
N VAL A 85 6.10 13.49 -13.39
CA VAL A 85 6.17 12.14 -13.98
C VAL A 85 6.72 12.20 -15.40
N ARG A 86 6.28 13.17 -16.22
CA ARG A 86 6.78 13.35 -17.59
C ARG A 86 8.26 13.72 -17.60
N HIS A 87 8.66 14.67 -16.74
CA HIS A 87 10.06 15.05 -16.59
C HIS A 87 10.92 13.85 -16.19
N LEU A 88 10.46 13.04 -15.22
CA LEU A 88 11.17 11.83 -14.78
C LEU A 88 11.29 10.79 -15.89
N ALA A 89 10.26 10.61 -16.71
CA ALA A 89 10.28 9.69 -17.86
C ALA A 89 11.27 10.14 -18.95
N GLU A 90 11.38 11.45 -19.18
CA GLU A 90 12.23 12.02 -20.23
C GLU A 90 13.70 12.18 -19.80
N HIS A 91 13.95 12.56 -18.54
CA HIS A 91 15.28 12.96 -18.05
C HIS A 91 15.87 12.00 -17.01
N GLY A 92 15.07 11.07 -16.49
CA GLY A 92 15.47 10.20 -15.37
C GLY A 92 15.63 10.99 -14.07
N TYR A 93 16.37 10.43 -13.12
CA TYR A 93 16.58 11.01 -11.78
C TYR A 93 17.71 12.06 -11.71
N ARG A 94 18.19 12.56 -12.86
CA ARG A 94 19.39 13.39 -12.94
C ARG A 94 19.07 14.85 -13.23
#